data_AF-C5P2U8-F1
#
_entry.id   AF-C5P2U8-F1
#
_cell.length_a   1.000
_cell.length_b   1.000
_cell.length_c   1.000
_cell.angle_alpha   90.00
_cell.angle_beta   90.00
_cell.angle_gamma   90.00
#
_symmetry.space_group_name_H-M   'P 1'
#
loop_
_entity.id
_entity.type
_entity.pdbx_description
1 polymer ?
#
loop_
_entity_poly.entity_id
_entity_poly.type
_entity_poly.pdbx_seq_one_letter_code
_entity_poly.pdbx_strand_id
1 'polypeptide(L)'
;MGNTYNSPPSALASRQLSSSISSDNSNIAAVKPPEKRFKMTRKKLMIGILALLIPAACAGTGIGLALRNNRNASSCKPEDSCRDLGYAKYQGVPDPNGVTSWLGMRYAAPPVGELRFAAPQDPAKEEGIQVANVRQKRCVSTGARIAKRESEDCLFLDVFAPSNATKDSKLPVFFFIQGGGFNMNANPGINASRLIQASGGNLIAVGFNYRVSLYGFLAGKELEERASLNNGLKDQIKALEWVKTHIAQFGGDPDHVVIGGHSAGGASVVFHLTAYGGEKCDEAPFHGAIAGSPSMGTMLTVSESQFLYDSLLNRTGCGCSRDSLKCLRNLDVKTLQSHNTKQPLPGAKVNPLFMYSPTIDNDLVPDYTYRLLQEGKFCKVPVVFGDDQDEGTLFASKKTKSIQDSDKFLRAQFPALTEDQLRKINSYMSTVKPEFPDIGMHWQQLARIYGDMRYTCPKISIMESFTEFHKHDQAWSYRYAVQDPLYLRSGLGTPHTAELEGIWGPDYAAGRSPMSYYTTNKEIVPVVQGYWSSFIRSLDPNKHRAQGSPEWKTWNASSSDPNPEGFRELFIRTGDTKMRVVDSQQRERCDYFINIGVDIKQ
;
A
#
# COMPACT_ATOMS: atom_id res chain seq x y z
N MET A 1 42.78 62.12 -5.68
CA MET A 1 44.26 62.20 -5.58
C MET A 1 44.67 61.05 -4.67
N GLY A 2 45.47 60.05 -5.02
CA GLY A 2 46.24 59.74 -6.24
C GLY A 2 47.36 58.78 -5.79
N ASN A 3 47.30 57.50 -6.17
CA ASN A 3 48.19 56.86 -7.17
C ASN A 3 49.60 56.50 -6.64
N THR A 4 50.25 55.36 -6.93
CA THR A 4 49.88 54.07 -7.59
C THR A 4 51.04 53.05 -7.42
N TYR A 5 50.89 51.85 -8.00
CA TYR A 5 51.92 50.84 -8.38
C TYR A 5 52.17 49.68 -7.38
N ASN A 6 52.31 48.41 -7.79
CA ASN A 6 52.29 47.81 -9.15
C ASN A 6 51.86 46.31 -9.17
N SER A 7 51.60 45.76 -10.37
CA SER A 7 51.34 44.33 -10.71
C SER A 7 51.72 44.09 -12.20
N PRO A 8 51.43 42.97 -12.91
CA PRO A 8 51.10 41.57 -12.57
C PRO A 8 52.20 40.60 -13.14
N PRO A 9 52.06 39.72 -14.19
CA PRO A 9 51.08 38.65 -14.51
C PRO A 9 51.64 37.26 -14.96
N SER A 10 51.06 36.14 -14.51
CA SER A 10 50.87 34.89 -15.31
C SER A 10 49.80 33.99 -14.65
N ALA A 11 48.79 33.36 -15.27
CA ALA A 11 48.39 32.98 -16.64
C ALA A 11 48.50 31.46 -16.93
N LEU A 12 47.39 30.89 -17.43
CA LEU A 12 47.06 29.49 -17.79
C LEU A 12 46.26 28.70 -16.72
N ALA A 13 45.26 27.87 -17.01
CA ALA A 13 44.28 27.73 -18.10
C ALA A 13 43.44 26.45 -17.81
N SER A 14 42.12 26.53 -17.96
CA SER A 14 41.17 25.43 -18.27
C SER A 14 41.32 24.03 -17.61
N ARG A 15 40.26 23.61 -16.90
CA ARG A 15 39.49 22.40 -17.30
C ARG A 15 38.10 22.37 -16.64
N GLN A 16 37.07 22.23 -17.46
CA GLN A 16 35.73 21.82 -16.99
C GLN A 16 35.80 20.39 -16.47
N LEU A 17 35.11 20.11 -15.36
CA LEU A 17 34.72 18.76 -14.98
C LEU A 17 33.24 18.77 -14.58
N SER A 18 32.41 18.36 -15.52
CA SER A 18 31.01 18.00 -15.29
C SER A 18 30.96 16.74 -14.41
N SER A 19 30.61 16.87 -13.14
CA SER A 19 30.31 15.73 -12.27
C SER A 19 28.80 15.46 -12.26
N SER A 20 28.38 14.50 -13.10
CA SER A 20 27.04 13.93 -13.05
C SER A 20 26.83 13.19 -11.72
N ILE A 21 26.14 13.81 -10.77
CA ILE A 21 25.75 13.16 -9.51
C ILE A 21 24.60 12.18 -9.81
N SER A 22 24.95 10.92 -10.03
CA SER A 22 23.99 9.83 -10.21
C SER A 22 23.28 9.53 -8.88
N SER A 23 21.98 9.82 -8.80
CA SER A 23 21.14 9.54 -7.64
C SER A 23 20.72 8.07 -7.57
N ASP A 24 21.66 7.15 -7.37
CA ASP A 24 21.36 5.75 -7.05
C ASP A 24 21.10 5.61 -5.54
N ASN A 25 19.81 5.63 -5.16
CA ASN A 25 19.36 5.27 -3.81
C ASN A 25 17.97 4.61 -3.86
N SER A 26 17.89 3.49 -4.58
CA SER A 26 16.74 2.58 -4.57
C SER A 26 17.18 1.13 -4.78
N ASN A 27 17.92 0.57 -3.81
CA ASN A 27 18.24 -0.85 -3.75
C ASN A 27 18.15 -1.36 -2.31
N ILE A 28 16.93 -1.69 -1.86
CA ILE A 28 16.75 -2.62 -0.74
C ILE A 28 17.02 -4.02 -1.30
N ALA A 29 18.30 -4.39 -1.39
CA ALA A 29 18.73 -5.71 -1.76
C ALA A 29 18.73 -6.62 -0.52
N ALA A 30 18.12 -7.80 -0.62
CA ALA A 30 18.11 -8.78 0.45
C ALA A 30 19.54 -9.19 0.85
N VAL A 31 19.85 -9.10 2.14
CA VAL A 31 21.16 -9.47 2.69
C VAL A 31 21.36 -10.98 2.55
N LYS A 32 22.28 -11.40 1.68
CA LYS A 32 22.76 -12.80 1.63
C LYS A 32 23.83 -13.02 2.72
N PRO A 33 23.79 -14.14 3.47
CA PRO A 33 24.87 -14.52 4.38
C PRO A 33 26.13 -14.97 3.60
N PRO A 34 27.32 -14.98 4.24
CA PRO A 34 28.59 -15.20 3.55
C PRO A 34 28.86 -16.67 3.23
N GLU A 35 29.14 -16.98 1.97
CA GLU A 35 29.68 -18.28 1.55
C GLU A 35 31.17 -18.41 1.93
N LYS A 36 31.52 -19.46 2.67
CA LYS A 36 32.93 -19.83 2.91
C LYS A 36 33.53 -20.40 1.62
N ARG A 37 34.48 -19.67 1.01
CA ARG A 37 35.26 -20.16 -0.13
C ARG A 37 36.20 -21.31 0.28
N PHE A 38 35.89 -22.53 -0.15
CA PHE A 38 36.90 -23.57 -0.32
C PHE A 38 37.60 -23.39 -1.67
N LYS A 39 38.94 -23.30 -1.66
CA LYS A 39 39.75 -23.29 -2.89
C LYS A 39 40.01 -24.73 -3.32
N MET A 40 39.78 -25.06 -4.59
CA MET A 40 40.36 -26.23 -5.23
C MET A 40 40.94 -25.83 -6.59
N THR A 41 42.13 -26.35 -6.91
CA THR A 41 43.01 -25.87 -7.98
C THR A 41 42.77 -26.61 -9.31
N ARG A 42 42.81 -25.88 -10.43
CA ARG A 42 42.75 -26.46 -11.78
C ARG A 42 44.07 -27.14 -12.16
N LYS A 43 44.02 -28.36 -12.70
CA LYS A 43 45.00 -28.92 -13.65
C LYS A 43 44.30 -29.66 -14.81
N LYS A 44 45.02 -29.71 -15.94
CA LYS A 44 44.66 -30.16 -17.31
C LYS A 44 44.30 -31.68 -17.35
N LEU A 45 43.68 -32.31 -18.37
CA LEU A 45 44.00 -32.40 -19.82
C LEU A 45 42.82 -33.19 -20.51
N MET A 46 42.14 -32.79 -21.59
CA MET A 46 42.42 -32.85 -23.06
C MET A 46 42.30 -34.25 -23.75
N ILE A 47 41.72 -34.29 -24.97
CA ILE A 47 41.54 -35.43 -25.94
C ILE A 47 40.35 -36.38 -25.62
N GLY A 48 39.51 -36.88 -26.56
CA GLY A 48 39.45 -36.73 -28.04
C GLY A 48 38.14 -37.26 -28.67
N ILE A 49 38.01 -37.19 -30.00
CA ILE A 49 36.77 -37.43 -30.80
C ILE A 49 36.77 -38.82 -31.47
N LEU A 50 35.61 -39.50 -31.58
CA LEU A 50 35.22 -40.28 -32.77
C LEU A 50 33.70 -40.55 -32.85
N ALA A 51 33.19 -40.82 -34.06
CA ALA A 51 31.76 -41.06 -34.36
C ALA A 51 31.58 -42.14 -35.47
N LEU A 52 30.44 -42.85 -35.47
CA LEU A 52 29.78 -43.67 -36.54
C LEU A 52 28.66 -44.48 -35.82
N LEU A 53 27.33 -44.36 -36.04
CA LEU A 53 26.44 -44.52 -37.21
C LEU A 53 25.87 -45.96 -37.44
N ILE A 54 24.55 -46.12 -37.16
CA ILE A 54 23.53 -46.92 -37.92
C ILE A 54 23.59 -48.48 -37.77
N PRO A 55 22.49 -49.28 -37.90
CA PRO A 55 21.08 -49.00 -38.30
C PRO A 55 19.97 -49.42 -37.28
N ALA A 56 18.71 -49.19 -37.68
CA ALA A 56 17.47 -49.51 -36.94
C ALA A 56 16.80 -50.83 -37.37
N ALA A 57 15.92 -51.38 -36.52
CA ALA A 57 14.79 -52.24 -36.92
C ALA A 57 13.66 -52.28 -35.86
N CYS A 58 12.42 -52.43 -36.34
CA CYS A 58 11.12 -52.30 -35.65
C CYS A 58 10.78 -53.31 -34.55
N ALA A 59 9.96 -52.91 -33.57
CA ALA A 59 8.67 -53.54 -33.20
C ALA A 59 7.91 -52.74 -32.12
N GLY A 60 6.56 -52.82 -32.15
CA GLY A 60 5.63 -52.20 -31.18
C GLY A 60 5.80 -52.70 -29.73
N THR A 61 5.09 -52.15 -28.73
CA THR A 61 3.66 -51.77 -28.73
C THR A 61 3.38 -50.48 -27.92
N GLY A 62 2.18 -49.92 -28.04
CA GLY A 62 1.89 -48.56 -27.59
C GLY A 62 1.49 -48.40 -26.12
N ILE A 63 1.78 -47.21 -25.59
CA ILE A 63 1.01 -46.54 -24.53
C ILE A 63 0.58 -45.19 -25.11
N GLY A 64 -0.73 -44.97 -25.21
CA GLY A 64 -1.26 -43.82 -25.94
C GLY A 64 -1.01 -42.50 -25.24
N LEU A 65 -0.42 -41.53 -25.95
CA LEU A 65 -0.59 -40.12 -25.60
C LEU A 65 -2.08 -39.79 -25.70
N ALA A 66 -2.71 -39.48 -24.57
CA ALA A 66 -4.02 -38.87 -24.54
C ALA A 66 -3.92 -37.39 -24.95
N LEU A 67 -3.63 -37.14 -26.24
CA LEU A 67 -3.90 -35.87 -26.90
C LEU A 67 -5.42 -35.69 -26.97
N ARG A 68 -6.01 -35.23 -25.86
CA ARG A 68 -7.41 -34.78 -25.84
C ARG A 68 -7.51 -33.54 -26.73
N ASN A 69 -7.95 -33.76 -27.98
CA ASN A 69 -8.44 -32.73 -28.89
C ASN A 69 -9.56 -31.96 -28.18
N ASN A 70 -9.24 -30.83 -27.55
CA ASN A 70 -10.22 -30.03 -26.83
C ASN A 70 -10.98 -29.10 -27.79
N ARG A 71 -11.67 -29.70 -28.77
CA ARG A 71 -12.76 -29.05 -29.49
C ARG A 71 -14.03 -29.24 -28.65
N ASN A 72 -14.69 -28.14 -28.28
CA ASN A 72 -15.91 -28.04 -27.45
C ASN A 72 -15.71 -28.08 -25.91
N ALA A 73 -14.96 -27.12 -25.37
CA ALA A 73 -15.17 -26.60 -24.01
C ALA A 73 -15.94 -25.26 -24.08
N SER A 74 -17.18 -25.29 -24.61
CA SER A 74 -17.98 -24.08 -24.86
C SER A 74 -18.84 -23.61 -23.69
N SER A 75 -19.11 -24.49 -22.71
CA SER A 75 -19.89 -24.17 -21.50
C SER A 75 -18.97 -23.81 -20.33
N CYS A 76 -19.05 -22.58 -19.85
CA CYS A 76 -18.48 -22.20 -18.56
C CYS A 76 -19.32 -22.85 -17.44
N LYS A 77 -18.70 -23.75 -16.69
CA LYS A 77 -19.34 -24.63 -15.71
C LYS A 77 -18.88 -24.30 -14.28
N PRO A 78 -19.78 -24.02 -13.32
CA PRO A 78 -19.39 -23.73 -11.94
C PRO A 78 -18.54 -24.81 -11.29
N GLU A 79 -18.81 -26.09 -11.63
CA GLU A 79 -18.08 -27.28 -11.17
C GLU A 79 -16.62 -27.32 -11.64
N ASP A 80 -16.31 -26.70 -12.79
CA ASP A 80 -14.95 -26.59 -13.35
C ASP A 80 -14.23 -25.31 -12.85
N SER A 81 -14.66 -24.76 -11.71
CA SER A 81 -14.23 -23.45 -11.18
C SER A 81 -14.41 -22.28 -12.16
N CYS A 82 -15.29 -22.42 -13.17
CA CYS A 82 -15.58 -21.35 -14.12
C CYS A 82 -16.67 -20.41 -13.58
N ARG A 83 -16.53 -19.10 -13.83
CA ARG A 83 -17.50 -18.05 -13.48
C ARG A 83 -17.78 -17.18 -14.70
N ASP A 84 -19.06 -16.99 -15.03
CA ASP A 84 -19.52 -16.15 -16.13
C ASP A 84 -19.97 -14.79 -15.57
N LEU A 85 -19.30 -13.73 -15.99
CA LEU A 85 -19.55 -12.36 -15.54
C LEU A 85 -20.32 -11.55 -16.60
N GLY A 86 -20.79 -12.18 -17.67
CA GLY A 86 -21.48 -11.55 -18.80
C GLY A 86 -20.54 -10.86 -19.79
N TYR A 87 -19.58 -10.06 -19.30
CA TYR A 87 -18.53 -9.46 -20.14
C TYR A 87 -17.37 -10.43 -20.42
N ALA A 88 -17.09 -11.36 -19.52
CA ALA A 88 -16.02 -12.35 -19.65
C ALA A 88 -16.34 -13.61 -18.82
N LYS A 89 -15.74 -14.74 -19.20
CA LYS A 89 -15.79 -16.01 -18.44
C LYS A 89 -14.40 -16.33 -17.91
N TYR A 90 -14.27 -16.58 -16.61
CA TYR A 90 -12.99 -16.87 -15.96
C TYR A 90 -12.97 -18.26 -15.32
N GLN A 91 -11.98 -19.08 -15.69
CA GLN A 91 -11.70 -20.35 -15.02
C GLN A 91 -10.63 -20.15 -13.95
N GLY A 92 -11.00 -20.40 -12.69
CA GLY A 92 -10.11 -20.33 -11.53
C GLY A 92 -9.34 -21.63 -11.30
N VAL A 93 -8.44 -21.59 -10.32
CA VAL A 93 -7.63 -22.73 -9.88
C VAL A 93 -7.99 -23.08 -8.43
N PRO A 94 -8.55 -24.27 -8.17
CA PRO A 94 -8.71 -24.78 -6.81
C PRO A 94 -7.35 -25.17 -6.22
N ASP A 95 -7.11 -24.82 -4.96
CA ASP A 95 -5.96 -25.26 -4.19
C ASP A 95 -6.32 -26.48 -3.29
N PRO A 96 -5.33 -27.26 -2.82
CA PRO A 96 -5.57 -28.38 -1.88
C PRO A 96 -6.07 -27.93 -0.49
N ASN A 97 -6.10 -26.62 -0.24
CA ASN A 97 -6.47 -26.00 1.02
C ASN A 97 -7.97 -25.69 1.11
N GLY A 98 -8.74 -26.00 0.07
CA GLY A 98 -10.19 -25.79 0.00
C GLY A 98 -10.59 -24.40 -0.50
N VAL A 99 -9.67 -23.68 -1.15
CA VAL A 99 -9.88 -22.33 -1.67
C VAL A 99 -9.65 -22.33 -3.18
N THR A 100 -10.58 -21.75 -3.93
CA THR A 100 -10.40 -21.47 -5.36
C THR A 100 -9.95 -20.03 -5.54
N SER A 101 -8.95 -19.84 -6.39
CA SER A 101 -8.41 -18.53 -6.76
C SER A 101 -8.67 -18.22 -8.23
N TRP A 102 -9.06 -16.97 -8.50
CA TRP A 102 -9.18 -16.42 -9.85
C TRP A 102 -8.26 -15.21 -9.91
N LEU A 103 -7.09 -15.38 -10.54
CA LEU A 103 -6.00 -14.40 -10.53
C LEU A 103 -5.94 -13.62 -11.84
N GLY A 104 -5.72 -12.31 -11.76
CA GLY A 104 -5.47 -11.46 -12.93
C GLY A 104 -6.70 -11.17 -13.80
N MET A 105 -7.90 -11.10 -13.22
CA MET A 105 -9.13 -10.73 -13.93
C MET A 105 -9.18 -9.22 -14.16
N ARG A 106 -9.69 -8.77 -15.31
CA ARG A 106 -9.84 -7.33 -15.61
C ARG A 106 -11.07 -6.76 -14.94
N TYR A 107 -10.93 -5.71 -14.16
CA TYR A 107 -12.08 -4.95 -13.62
C TYR A 107 -12.33 -3.63 -14.35
N ALA A 108 -11.39 -3.20 -15.19
CA ALA A 108 -11.46 -1.99 -16.00
C ALA A 108 -10.68 -2.16 -17.31
N ALA A 109 -10.93 -1.27 -18.27
CA ALA A 109 -10.15 -1.17 -19.51
C ALA A 109 -8.67 -0.80 -19.23
N PRO A 110 -7.71 -1.25 -20.07
CA PRO A 110 -6.30 -0.82 -19.96
C PRO A 110 -6.17 0.72 -20.03
N PRO A 111 -5.58 1.40 -19.03
CA PRO A 111 -5.50 2.86 -18.96
C PRO A 111 -4.34 3.42 -19.81
N VAL A 112 -4.30 3.03 -21.09
CA VAL A 112 -3.25 3.35 -22.07
C VAL A 112 -3.76 4.30 -23.16
N GLY A 113 -2.84 4.97 -23.86
CA GLY A 113 -3.18 5.90 -24.93
C GLY A 113 -4.08 7.02 -24.45
N GLU A 114 -5.27 7.17 -25.05
CA GLU A 114 -6.25 8.19 -24.63
C GLU A 114 -6.83 7.96 -23.22
N LEU A 115 -6.78 6.73 -22.69
CA LEU A 115 -7.18 6.44 -21.30
C LEU A 115 -6.07 6.74 -20.29
N ARG A 116 -4.86 7.12 -20.74
CA ARG A 116 -3.82 7.63 -19.84
C ARG A 116 -4.29 8.95 -19.22
N PHE A 117 -4.19 9.01 -17.89
CA PHE A 117 -4.72 10.10 -17.04
C PHE A 117 -6.24 10.31 -17.09
N ALA A 118 -7.02 9.38 -17.65
CA ALA A 118 -8.47 9.39 -17.58
C ALA A 118 -9.00 8.54 -16.40
N ALA A 119 -10.24 8.76 -15.99
CA ALA A 119 -10.95 7.87 -15.09
C ALA A 119 -11.04 6.45 -15.71
N PRO A 120 -11.04 5.37 -14.91
CA PRO A 120 -11.14 4.02 -15.43
C PRO A 120 -12.49 3.80 -16.13
N GLN A 121 -12.47 3.02 -17.21
CA GLN A 121 -13.68 2.64 -17.96
C GLN A 121 -13.95 1.14 -17.80
N ASP A 122 -15.16 0.70 -18.14
CA ASP A 122 -15.53 -0.73 -18.10
C ASP A 122 -14.58 -1.59 -18.96
N PRO A 123 -14.29 -2.83 -18.53
CA PRO A 123 -13.48 -3.75 -19.34
C PRO A 123 -14.21 -4.11 -20.63
N ALA A 124 -13.46 -4.32 -21.71
CA ALA A 124 -14.00 -4.83 -22.96
C ALA A 124 -14.63 -6.22 -22.76
N LYS A 125 -15.61 -6.56 -23.60
CA LYS A 125 -16.17 -7.91 -23.66
C LYS A 125 -15.14 -8.87 -24.26
N GLU A 126 -14.85 -9.95 -23.53
CA GLU A 126 -13.92 -11.01 -23.94
C GLU A 126 -14.70 -12.27 -24.32
N GLU A 127 -14.39 -12.86 -25.48
CA GLU A 127 -14.98 -14.13 -25.91
C GLU A 127 -14.21 -15.33 -25.36
N GLY A 128 -14.89 -16.48 -25.28
CA GLY A 128 -14.30 -17.72 -24.74
C GLY A 128 -14.12 -17.72 -23.22
N ILE A 129 -13.33 -18.68 -22.72
CA ILE A 129 -13.00 -18.84 -21.31
C ILE A 129 -11.54 -18.41 -21.09
N GLN A 130 -11.35 -17.45 -20.20
CA GLN A 130 -10.07 -16.90 -19.79
C GLN A 130 -9.54 -17.69 -18.59
N VAL A 131 -8.30 -18.19 -18.65
CA VAL A 131 -7.70 -18.94 -17.53
C VAL A 131 -7.11 -17.96 -16.51
N ALA A 132 -7.74 -17.84 -15.35
CA ALA A 132 -7.39 -16.90 -14.29
C ALA A 132 -6.41 -17.54 -13.28
N ASN A 133 -5.25 -18.00 -13.75
CA ASN A 133 -4.26 -18.73 -12.95
C ASN A 133 -2.94 -17.97 -12.69
N VAL A 134 -2.77 -16.77 -13.27
CA VAL A 134 -1.54 -15.99 -13.17
C VAL A 134 -1.87 -14.54 -12.86
N ARG A 135 -1.28 -14.01 -11.79
CA ARG A 135 -1.32 -12.57 -11.51
C ARG A 135 -0.63 -11.80 -12.62
N GLN A 136 -1.35 -10.81 -13.14
CA GLN A 136 -0.84 -9.91 -14.15
C GLN A 136 0.13 -8.89 -13.56
N LYS A 137 0.69 -8.03 -14.42
CA LYS A 137 1.64 -7.00 -14.00
C LYS A 137 0.97 -5.95 -13.11
N ARG A 138 1.71 -5.46 -12.11
CA ARG A 138 1.28 -4.35 -11.26
C ARG A 138 1.45 -3.02 -11.98
N CYS A 139 0.85 -1.94 -11.45
CA CYS A 139 0.97 -0.62 -12.05
C CYS A 139 2.39 -0.05 -11.91
N VAL A 140 2.78 0.79 -12.87
CA VAL A 140 4.11 1.40 -12.93
C VAL A 140 4.38 2.29 -11.71
N SER A 141 5.52 2.09 -11.05
CA SER A 141 5.90 2.81 -9.84
C SER A 141 6.73 4.08 -10.13
N THR A 142 6.95 4.94 -9.13
CA THR A 142 7.81 6.13 -9.25
C THR A 142 9.28 5.72 -9.46
N GLY A 143 9.89 6.15 -10.56
CA GLY A 143 11.30 5.93 -10.89
C GLY A 143 11.57 6.06 -12.39
N ALA A 144 12.84 6.20 -12.79
CA ALA A 144 13.22 6.43 -14.19
C ALA A 144 13.14 5.18 -15.11
N ARG A 145 12.65 4.03 -14.61
CA ARG A 145 12.57 2.75 -15.34
C ARG A 145 11.31 2.00 -14.93
N ILE A 146 10.77 1.21 -15.85
CA ILE A 146 9.65 0.27 -15.58
C ILE A 146 10.26 -1.04 -15.07
N ALA A 147 9.81 -1.57 -13.93
CA ALA A 147 10.29 -2.87 -13.45
C ALA A 147 9.74 -4.03 -14.31
N LYS A 148 10.42 -5.18 -14.33
CA LYS A 148 10.03 -6.35 -15.17
C LYS A 148 8.57 -6.83 -14.95
N ARG A 149 8.00 -6.59 -13.77
CA ARG A 149 6.63 -6.96 -13.38
C ARG A 149 5.64 -5.79 -13.40
N GLU A 150 5.98 -4.69 -14.07
CA GLU A 150 5.15 -3.47 -14.16
C GLU A 150 4.67 -3.17 -15.59
N SER A 151 3.53 -2.47 -15.69
CA SER A 151 2.85 -2.10 -16.94
C SER A 151 1.87 -0.96 -16.69
N GLU A 152 1.52 -0.19 -17.74
CA GLU A 152 0.33 0.69 -17.69
C GLU A 152 -0.96 -0.13 -17.78
N ASP A 153 -0.98 -1.18 -18.61
CA ASP A 153 -2.03 -2.20 -18.53
C ASP A 153 -1.84 -3.01 -17.25
N CYS A 154 -2.54 -2.61 -16.19
CA CYS A 154 -2.38 -3.11 -14.83
C CYS A 154 -3.67 -3.21 -14.00
N LEU A 155 -4.84 -2.80 -14.53
CA LEU A 155 -6.12 -2.76 -13.79
C LEU A 155 -6.75 -4.15 -13.69
N PHE A 156 -6.12 -4.96 -12.85
CA PHE A 156 -6.48 -6.35 -12.58
C PHE A 156 -6.78 -6.57 -11.10
N LEU A 157 -7.66 -7.54 -10.83
CA LEU A 157 -7.95 -8.05 -9.50
C LEU A 157 -7.86 -9.58 -9.43
N ASP A 158 -7.73 -10.05 -8.20
CA ASP A 158 -7.70 -11.44 -7.79
C ASP A 158 -8.88 -11.69 -6.83
N VAL A 159 -9.58 -12.81 -6.98
CA VAL A 159 -10.62 -13.27 -6.05
C VAL A 159 -10.21 -14.60 -5.44
N PHE A 160 -10.42 -14.76 -4.13
CA PHE A 160 -10.24 -15.99 -3.37
C PHE A 160 -11.54 -16.34 -2.65
N ALA A 161 -12.08 -17.52 -2.90
CA ALA A 161 -13.31 -18.00 -2.27
C ALA A 161 -13.20 -19.48 -1.87
N PRO A 162 -13.97 -19.96 -0.89
CA PRO A 162 -14.08 -21.40 -0.61
C PRO A 162 -14.45 -22.18 -1.87
N SER A 163 -13.80 -23.31 -2.15
CA SER A 163 -14.03 -24.08 -3.39
C SER A 163 -15.44 -24.66 -3.50
N ASN A 164 -16.17 -24.79 -2.38
CA ASN A 164 -17.57 -25.19 -2.32
C ASN A 164 -18.57 -24.01 -2.39
N ALA A 165 -18.09 -22.75 -2.49
CA ALA A 165 -18.96 -21.58 -2.58
C ALA A 165 -19.71 -21.56 -3.92
N THR A 166 -21.03 -21.46 -3.82
CA THR A 166 -21.96 -21.28 -4.95
C THR A 166 -22.42 -19.83 -5.00
N LYS A 167 -23.02 -19.41 -6.12
CA LYS A 167 -23.59 -18.05 -6.27
C LYS A 167 -24.60 -17.65 -5.18
N ASP A 168 -25.20 -18.64 -4.52
CA ASP A 168 -26.26 -18.46 -3.51
C ASP A 168 -25.68 -18.50 -2.07
N SER A 169 -24.35 -18.66 -1.91
CA SER A 169 -23.70 -18.80 -0.59
C SER A 169 -23.63 -17.52 0.25
N LYS A 170 -23.77 -16.34 -0.37
CA LYS A 170 -23.87 -15.03 0.31
C LYS A 170 -22.82 -14.81 1.42
N LEU A 171 -21.55 -15.07 1.08
CA LEU A 171 -20.42 -14.94 2.01
C LEU A 171 -19.96 -13.48 2.17
N PRO A 172 -19.68 -13.00 3.39
CA PRO A 172 -19.05 -11.70 3.62
C PRO A 172 -17.77 -11.49 2.79
N VAL A 173 -17.62 -10.31 2.22
CA VAL A 173 -16.53 -9.99 1.27
C VAL A 173 -15.52 -9.05 1.93
N PHE A 174 -14.25 -9.46 1.98
CA PHE A 174 -13.14 -8.59 2.36
C PHE A 174 -12.47 -7.99 1.12
N PHE A 175 -12.61 -6.67 0.93
CA PHE A 175 -12.00 -5.93 -0.16
C PHE A 175 -10.70 -5.26 0.30
N PHE A 176 -9.56 -5.81 -0.10
CA PHE A 176 -8.25 -5.38 0.36
C PHE A 176 -7.55 -4.41 -0.60
N ILE A 177 -7.34 -3.19 -0.13
CA ILE A 177 -6.58 -2.12 -0.77
C ILE A 177 -5.12 -2.19 -0.31
N GLN A 178 -4.21 -2.51 -1.23
CA GLN A 178 -2.78 -2.62 -0.92
C GLN A 178 -2.11 -1.25 -0.64
N GLY A 179 -0.96 -1.29 0.05
CA GLY A 179 -0.15 -0.12 0.35
C GLY A 179 0.88 0.23 -0.73
N GLY A 180 1.84 1.09 -0.34
CA GLY A 180 2.94 1.56 -1.18
C GLY A 180 3.04 3.07 -1.35
N GLY A 181 2.49 3.84 -0.41
CA GLY A 181 2.64 5.30 -0.35
C GLY A 181 2.14 6.03 -1.59
N PHE A 182 1.13 5.50 -2.29
CA PHE A 182 0.62 5.99 -3.59
C PHE A 182 1.67 6.10 -4.71
N ASN A 183 2.90 5.61 -4.51
CA ASN A 183 4.03 5.69 -5.45
C ASN A 183 4.43 4.32 -6.01
N MET A 184 3.95 3.22 -5.43
CA MET A 184 4.10 1.85 -5.94
C MET A 184 2.94 0.97 -5.45
N ASN A 185 2.72 -0.17 -6.10
CA ASN A 185 1.90 -1.26 -5.55
C ASN A 185 2.80 -2.17 -4.70
N ALA A 186 2.70 -2.09 -3.36
CA ALA A 186 3.60 -2.80 -2.44
C ALA A 186 3.17 -4.23 -2.11
N ASN A 187 1.87 -4.54 -2.13
CA ASN A 187 1.32 -5.85 -1.79
C ASN A 187 0.48 -6.48 -2.94
N PRO A 188 0.91 -6.47 -4.21
CA PRO A 188 0.11 -6.88 -5.37
C PRO A 188 -0.01 -8.42 -5.51
N GLY A 189 0.15 -9.14 -4.42
CA GLY A 189 0.33 -10.59 -4.40
C GLY A 189 -0.22 -11.27 -3.16
N ILE A 190 -1.09 -10.60 -2.39
CA ILE A 190 -1.73 -11.20 -1.21
C ILE A 190 -2.41 -12.52 -1.59
N ASN A 191 -2.22 -13.56 -0.78
CA ASN A 191 -2.97 -14.80 -0.89
C ASN A 191 -3.81 -14.98 0.38
N ALA A 192 -5.12 -15.02 0.19
CA ALA A 192 -6.08 -15.07 1.29
C ALA A 192 -6.39 -16.49 1.79
N SER A 193 -5.83 -17.56 1.21
CA SER A 193 -6.21 -18.95 1.55
C SER A 193 -6.16 -19.23 3.05
N ARG A 194 -5.14 -18.75 3.79
CA ARG A 194 -5.08 -18.91 5.27
C ARG A 194 -6.16 -18.14 6.02
N LEU A 195 -6.46 -16.91 5.62
CA LEU A 195 -7.51 -16.11 6.28
C LEU A 195 -8.90 -16.72 6.03
N ILE A 196 -9.15 -17.24 4.82
CA ILE A 196 -10.36 -17.99 4.50
C ILE A 196 -10.43 -19.29 5.32
N GLN A 197 -9.34 -20.05 5.41
CA GLN A 197 -9.27 -21.24 6.28
C GLN A 197 -9.52 -20.92 7.75
N ALA A 198 -8.90 -19.87 8.30
CA ALA A 198 -9.07 -19.45 9.69
C ALA A 198 -10.52 -19.01 9.97
N SER A 199 -11.23 -18.49 8.97
CA SER A 199 -12.66 -18.19 9.05
C SER A 199 -13.57 -19.43 9.01
N GLY A 200 -13.03 -20.63 8.77
CA GLY A 200 -13.77 -21.86 8.51
C GLY A 200 -14.43 -21.90 7.13
N GLY A 201 -13.90 -21.15 6.14
CA GLY A 201 -14.50 -21.02 4.81
C GLY A 201 -15.73 -20.10 4.76
N ASN A 202 -15.81 -19.09 5.62
CA ASN A 202 -16.99 -18.22 5.78
C ASN A 202 -16.75 -16.77 5.33
N LEU A 203 -15.79 -16.51 4.44
CA LEU A 203 -15.57 -15.21 3.79
C LEU A 203 -14.95 -15.39 2.41
N ILE A 204 -15.09 -14.36 1.57
CA ILE A 204 -14.36 -14.18 0.31
C ILE A 204 -13.38 -13.01 0.47
N ALA A 205 -12.25 -13.08 -0.22
CA ALA A 205 -11.29 -11.97 -0.26
C ALA A 205 -11.01 -11.53 -1.71
N VAL A 206 -10.92 -10.21 -1.89
CA VAL A 206 -10.60 -9.56 -3.17
C VAL A 206 -9.37 -8.69 -2.97
N GLY A 207 -8.36 -8.85 -3.82
CA GLY A 207 -7.16 -8.00 -3.86
C GLY A 207 -6.94 -7.49 -5.27
N PHE A 208 -6.39 -6.28 -5.43
CA PHE A 208 -6.32 -5.65 -6.76
C PHE A 208 -5.18 -4.64 -6.89
N ASN A 209 -4.84 -4.32 -8.13
CA ASN A 209 -3.93 -3.22 -8.49
C ASN A 209 -4.71 -1.98 -8.86
N TYR A 210 -4.24 -0.81 -8.42
CA TYR A 210 -4.73 0.51 -8.84
C TYR A 210 -3.55 1.37 -9.30
N ARG A 211 -3.79 2.35 -10.19
CA ARG A 211 -2.74 3.25 -10.67
C ARG A 211 -2.14 4.03 -9.51
N VAL A 212 -0.82 4.14 -9.56
CA VAL A 212 0.02 4.83 -8.58
C VAL A 212 0.94 5.79 -9.32
N SER A 213 1.71 6.58 -8.57
CA SER A 213 2.71 7.49 -9.13
C SER A 213 2.06 8.49 -10.13
N LEU A 214 2.86 8.94 -11.09
CA LEU A 214 2.49 9.74 -12.25
C LEU A 214 1.18 9.30 -12.93
N TYR A 215 0.91 8.00 -13.02
CA TYR A 215 -0.23 7.46 -13.77
C TYR A 215 -1.55 7.53 -12.99
N GLY A 216 -1.49 7.51 -11.65
CA GLY A 216 -2.67 7.55 -10.77
C GLY A 216 -2.94 8.92 -10.14
N PHE A 217 -1.90 9.73 -9.94
CA PHE A 217 -1.92 10.88 -9.02
C PHE A 217 -1.16 12.11 -9.58
N LEU A 218 -0.99 12.22 -10.90
CA LEU A 218 -0.66 13.50 -11.50
C LEU A 218 -1.87 14.43 -11.39
N ALA A 219 -1.63 15.69 -11.04
CA ALA A 219 -2.66 16.72 -10.92
C ALA A 219 -2.16 18.06 -11.50
N GLY A 220 -3.12 18.88 -11.92
CA GLY A 220 -2.93 20.16 -12.58
C GLY A 220 -4.20 20.54 -13.35
N LYS A 221 -4.40 21.82 -13.65
CA LYS A 221 -5.61 22.37 -14.30
C LYS A 221 -5.94 21.66 -15.63
N GLU A 222 -4.92 21.26 -16.40
CA GLU A 222 -5.14 20.56 -17.67
C GLU A 222 -5.79 19.19 -17.51
N LEU A 223 -5.64 18.57 -16.34
CA LEU A 223 -6.26 17.29 -16.00
C LEU A 223 -7.64 17.48 -15.37
N GLU A 224 -7.82 18.55 -14.59
CA GLU A 224 -9.10 19.00 -14.04
C GLU A 224 -10.10 19.37 -15.15
N GLU A 225 -9.68 20.18 -16.11
CA GLU A 225 -10.51 20.68 -17.22
C GLU A 225 -10.80 19.62 -18.30
N ARG A 226 -9.84 18.72 -18.59
CA ARG A 226 -9.84 17.91 -19.84
C ARG A 226 -9.52 16.41 -19.64
N ALA A 227 -9.38 15.93 -18.41
CA ALA A 227 -9.12 14.52 -18.13
C ALA A 227 -9.78 14.07 -16.81
N SER A 228 -8.99 13.58 -15.85
CA SER A 228 -9.46 13.22 -14.51
C SER A 228 -8.31 13.29 -13.50
N LEU A 229 -8.63 13.78 -12.31
CA LEU A 229 -7.77 13.77 -11.12
C LEU A 229 -8.01 12.50 -10.29
N ASN A 230 -7.12 12.23 -9.33
CA ASN A 230 -7.23 11.14 -8.35
C ASN A 230 -7.56 9.76 -8.96
N ASN A 231 -7.04 9.50 -10.17
CA ASN A 231 -7.30 8.28 -10.93
C ASN A 231 -6.97 7.00 -10.15
N GLY A 232 -5.95 7.04 -9.28
CA GLY A 232 -5.61 5.92 -8.40
C GLY A 232 -6.65 5.62 -7.32
N LEU A 233 -7.46 6.59 -6.89
CA LEU A 233 -8.63 6.35 -6.02
C LEU A 233 -9.85 5.91 -6.85
N LYS A 234 -10.07 6.54 -8.02
CA LYS A 234 -11.16 6.16 -8.94
C LYS A 234 -11.02 4.72 -9.45
N ASP A 235 -9.79 4.24 -9.62
CA ASP A 235 -9.47 2.82 -9.88
C ASP A 235 -9.94 1.89 -8.76
N GLN A 236 -9.89 2.33 -7.50
CA GLN A 236 -10.35 1.54 -6.36
C GLN A 236 -11.88 1.56 -6.26
N ILE A 237 -12.52 2.70 -6.55
CA ILE A 237 -13.99 2.79 -6.70
C ILE A 237 -14.44 1.85 -7.82
N LYS A 238 -13.76 1.83 -8.96
CA LYS A 238 -14.12 0.95 -10.07
C LYS A 238 -13.98 -0.54 -9.75
N ALA A 239 -13.00 -0.91 -8.93
CA ALA A 239 -12.88 -2.27 -8.40
C ALA A 239 -13.98 -2.59 -7.36
N LEU A 240 -14.44 -1.62 -6.57
CA LEU A 240 -15.59 -1.77 -5.68
C LEU A 240 -16.92 -1.92 -6.44
N GLU A 241 -17.14 -1.13 -7.50
CA GLU A 241 -18.27 -1.29 -8.42
C GLU A 241 -18.29 -2.70 -9.01
N TRP A 242 -17.14 -3.18 -9.51
CA TRP A 242 -17.00 -4.54 -10.02
C TRP A 242 -17.38 -5.59 -8.95
N VAL A 243 -16.98 -5.39 -7.69
CA VAL A 243 -17.38 -6.26 -6.58
C VAL A 243 -18.89 -6.24 -6.38
N LYS A 244 -19.51 -5.05 -6.31
CA LYS A 244 -20.97 -4.92 -6.16
C LYS A 244 -21.73 -5.63 -7.28
N THR A 245 -21.25 -5.55 -8.53
CA THR A 245 -21.90 -6.18 -9.70
C THR A 245 -21.63 -7.67 -9.83
N HIS A 246 -20.42 -8.15 -9.52
CA HIS A 246 -19.96 -9.49 -9.94
C HIS A 246 -19.63 -10.46 -8.79
N ILE A 247 -19.40 -10.01 -7.56
CA ILE A 247 -18.89 -10.90 -6.49
C ILE A 247 -19.86 -12.03 -6.13
N ALA A 248 -21.16 -11.82 -6.37
CA ALA A 248 -22.19 -12.86 -6.23
C ALA A 248 -21.90 -14.11 -7.08
N GLN A 249 -21.26 -14.00 -8.24
CA GLN A 249 -20.88 -15.18 -9.04
C GLN A 249 -19.85 -16.07 -8.30
N PHE A 250 -18.99 -15.47 -7.49
CA PHE A 250 -18.01 -16.17 -6.66
C PHE A 250 -18.60 -16.66 -5.32
N GLY A 251 -19.87 -16.36 -5.06
CA GLY A 251 -20.60 -16.68 -3.82
C GLY A 251 -20.53 -15.62 -2.74
N GLY A 252 -20.05 -14.42 -3.06
CA GLY A 252 -19.97 -13.30 -2.13
C GLY A 252 -21.28 -12.55 -1.99
N ASP A 253 -21.49 -11.90 -0.85
CA ASP A 253 -22.60 -10.99 -0.66
C ASP A 253 -22.21 -9.55 -1.02
N PRO A 254 -22.74 -8.97 -2.12
CA PRO A 254 -22.53 -7.55 -2.43
C PRO A 254 -23.17 -6.60 -1.39
N ASP A 255 -23.99 -7.13 -0.48
CA ASP A 255 -24.64 -6.40 0.61
C ASP A 255 -23.94 -6.63 1.97
N HIS A 256 -22.79 -7.32 1.98
CA HIS A 256 -21.90 -7.44 3.15
C HIS A 256 -20.41 -7.34 2.75
N VAL A 257 -20.03 -6.19 2.20
CA VAL A 257 -18.64 -5.87 1.85
C VAL A 257 -17.96 -5.09 2.97
N VAL A 258 -16.81 -5.55 3.44
CA VAL A 258 -15.90 -4.85 4.37
C VAL A 258 -14.67 -4.41 3.59
N ILE A 259 -14.42 -3.11 3.52
CA ILE A 259 -13.18 -2.56 2.96
C ILE A 259 -12.05 -2.64 3.97
N GLY A 260 -10.82 -2.84 3.51
CA GLY A 260 -9.67 -2.73 4.37
C GLY A 260 -8.39 -2.46 3.60
N GLY A 261 -7.35 -2.07 4.31
CA GLY A 261 -6.09 -1.72 3.68
C GLY A 261 -5.02 -1.36 4.68
N HIS A 262 -3.77 -1.36 4.23
CA HIS A 262 -2.62 -1.02 5.08
C HIS A 262 -1.81 0.11 4.46
N SER A 263 -1.18 0.96 5.27
CA SER A 263 -0.35 2.07 4.78
C SER A 263 -1.16 3.05 3.92
N ALA A 264 -0.74 3.31 2.69
CA ALA A 264 -1.55 4.05 1.70
C ALA A 264 -2.89 3.38 1.35
N GLY A 265 -3.02 2.06 1.53
CA GLY A 265 -4.31 1.37 1.44
C GLY A 265 -5.20 1.68 2.65
N GLY A 266 -4.60 1.82 3.84
CA GLY A 266 -5.31 2.30 5.04
C GLY A 266 -5.73 3.76 4.92
N ALA A 267 -4.87 4.60 4.33
CA ALA A 267 -5.25 5.96 3.94
C ALA A 267 -6.38 5.97 2.90
N SER A 268 -6.32 5.06 1.92
CA SER A 268 -7.38 4.91 0.92
C SER A 268 -8.73 4.52 1.55
N VAL A 269 -8.74 3.65 2.56
CA VAL A 269 -9.96 3.36 3.35
C VAL A 269 -10.54 4.64 3.96
N VAL A 270 -9.70 5.52 4.52
CA VAL A 270 -10.16 6.83 5.04
C VAL A 270 -10.70 7.72 3.91
N PHE A 271 -10.02 7.78 2.75
CA PHE A 271 -10.52 8.52 1.58
C PHE A 271 -11.86 7.97 1.04
N HIS A 272 -12.14 6.67 1.13
CA HIS A 272 -13.46 6.12 0.78
C HIS A 272 -14.52 6.44 1.83
N LEU A 273 -14.15 6.52 3.11
CA LEU A 273 -15.04 6.96 4.18
C LEU A 273 -15.36 8.46 4.09
N THR A 274 -14.42 9.30 3.67
CA THR A 274 -14.59 10.77 3.51
C THR A 274 -14.94 11.19 2.07
N ALA A 275 -15.13 10.24 1.15
CA ALA A 275 -15.39 10.50 -0.26
C ALA A 275 -16.61 11.43 -0.44
N TYR A 276 -16.47 12.46 -1.28
CA TYR A 276 -17.53 13.45 -1.49
C TYR A 276 -18.04 14.08 -0.17
N GLY A 277 -17.16 14.25 0.83
CA GLY A 277 -17.52 14.81 2.14
C GLY A 277 -18.42 13.91 2.99
N GLY A 278 -18.53 12.62 2.63
CA GLY A 278 -19.49 11.70 3.25
C GLY A 278 -20.94 11.90 2.78
N GLU A 279 -21.20 12.71 1.75
CA GLU A 279 -22.56 12.95 1.25
C GLU A 279 -23.16 11.73 0.53
N LYS A 280 -22.33 10.83 0.00
CA LYS A 280 -22.75 9.65 -0.79
C LYS A 280 -22.61 8.32 -0.03
N CYS A 281 -22.68 8.34 1.30
CA CYS A 281 -22.47 7.13 2.09
C CYS A 281 -23.56 6.07 1.92
N ASP A 282 -24.78 6.44 1.57
CA ASP A 282 -25.86 5.49 1.26
C ASP A 282 -25.66 4.80 -0.11
N GLU A 283 -24.83 5.38 -0.99
CA GLU A 283 -24.41 4.79 -2.27
C GLU A 283 -23.14 3.93 -2.13
N ALA A 284 -22.46 3.99 -0.98
CA ALA A 284 -21.18 3.34 -0.78
C ALA A 284 -21.31 1.81 -0.83
N PRO A 285 -20.53 1.09 -1.67
CA PRO A 285 -20.62 -0.37 -1.81
C PRO A 285 -19.91 -1.12 -0.66
N PHE A 286 -19.92 -0.58 0.56
CA PHE A 286 -19.27 -1.16 1.75
C PHE A 286 -20.04 -0.85 3.05
N HIS A 287 -19.90 -1.75 4.02
CA HIS A 287 -20.74 -1.82 5.21
C HIS A 287 -19.90 -1.87 6.50
N GLY A 288 -18.57 -1.83 6.38
CA GLY A 288 -17.60 -1.78 7.48
C GLY A 288 -16.19 -1.54 6.96
N ALA A 289 -15.29 -1.05 7.82
CA ALA A 289 -13.91 -0.75 7.44
C ALA A 289 -12.88 -1.29 8.45
N ILE A 290 -11.80 -1.93 7.97
CA ILE A 290 -10.70 -2.42 8.82
C ILE A 290 -9.31 -2.10 8.23
N ALA A 291 -8.53 -1.26 8.89
CA ALA A 291 -7.26 -0.77 8.35
C ALA A 291 -6.09 -0.70 9.36
N GLY A 292 -4.91 -1.04 8.88
CA GLY A 292 -3.63 -0.87 9.60
C GLY A 292 -2.83 0.32 9.09
N SER A 293 -2.20 1.05 9.99
CA SER A 293 -1.33 2.21 9.70
C SER A 293 -1.96 3.21 8.69
N PRO A 294 -3.14 3.80 8.98
CA PRO A 294 -3.79 4.77 8.08
C PRO A 294 -2.88 6.00 7.87
N SER A 295 -2.43 6.19 6.62
CA SER A 295 -1.32 7.11 6.32
C SER A 295 -1.75 8.52 5.89
N MET A 296 -1.91 9.45 6.82
CA MET A 296 -2.20 10.86 6.51
C MET A 296 -0.95 11.69 6.30
N GLY A 297 -0.95 12.57 5.31
CA GLY A 297 -0.02 13.69 5.29
C GLY A 297 0.16 14.34 3.93
N THR A 298 0.64 15.59 3.94
CA THR A 298 0.73 16.56 2.84
C THR A 298 -0.10 16.23 1.62
N MET A 299 -1.35 16.67 1.67
CA MET A 299 -2.24 16.87 0.54
C MET A 299 -1.98 18.25 -0.04
N LEU A 300 -2.09 18.37 -1.35
CA LEU A 300 -2.01 19.63 -2.08
C LEU A 300 -3.33 19.83 -2.83
N THR A 301 -3.70 21.08 -3.10
CA THR A 301 -4.78 21.38 -4.05
C THR A 301 -4.32 21.12 -5.49
N VAL A 302 -5.25 21.15 -6.45
CA VAL A 302 -4.92 21.09 -7.88
C VAL A 302 -3.94 22.19 -8.28
N SER A 303 -4.18 23.43 -7.83
CA SER A 303 -3.32 24.59 -8.14
C SER A 303 -1.92 24.45 -7.54
N GLU A 304 -1.80 23.92 -6.33
CA GLU A 304 -0.50 23.67 -5.69
C GLU A 304 0.24 22.47 -6.29
N SER A 305 -0.48 21.51 -6.87
CA SER A 305 0.07 20.35 -7.57
C SER A 305 0.57 20.66 -8.99
N GLN A 306 0.22 21.81 -9.56
CA GLN A 306 0.56 22.21 -10.94
C GLN A 306 2.06 22.07 -11.26
N PHE A 307 2.94 22.27 -10.28
CA PHE A 307 4.40 22.10 -10.45
C PHE A 307 4.80 20.72 -10.99
N LEU A 308 4.07 19.65 -10.64
CA LEU A 308 4.32 18.30 -11.15
C LEU A 308 4.03 18.22 -12.64
N TYR A 309 2.90 18.80 -13.07
CA TYR A 309 2.49 18.85 -14.48
C TYR A 309 3.45 19.70 -15.30
N ASP A 310 3.70 20.94 -14.89
CA ASP A 310 4.59 21.88 -15.60
C ASP A 310 6.02 21.33 -15.70
N SER A 311 6.54 20.74 -14.62
CA SER A 311 7.87 20.14 -14.64
C SER A 311 7.94 18.87 -15.48
N LEU A 312 6.85 18.10 -15.60
CA LEU A 312 6.75 16.99 -16.54
C LEU A 312 6.74 17.48 -17.98
N LEU A 313 5.99 18.53 -18.31
CA LEU A 313 5.97 19.14 -19.64
C LEU A 313 7.36 19.62 -20.08
N ASN A 314 8.11 20.25 -19.17
CA ASN A 314 9.48 20.69 -19.44
C ASN A 314 10.41 19.49 -19.68
N ARG A 315 10.37 18.46 -18.82
CA ARG A 315 11.21 17.26 -18.93
C ARG A 315 10.93 16.43 -20.18
N THR A 316 9.67 16.36 -20.62
CA THR A 316 9.22 15.56 -21.78
C THR A 316 9.25 16.32 -23.11
N GLY A 317 9.48 17.64 -23.10
CA GLY A 317 9.37 18.49 -24.28
C GLY A 317 7.93 18.85 -24.68
N CYS A 318 6.91 18.38 -23.96
CA CYS A 318 5.51 18.66 -24.27
C CYS A 318 5.06 20.10 -23.98
N GLY A 319 5.89 20.92 -23.31
CA GLY A 319 5.57 22.32 -22.98
C GLY A 319 5.37 23.26 -24.17
N CYS A 320 5.83 22.89 -25.38
CA CYS A 320 5.60 23.67 -26.61
C CYS A 320 4.35 23.22 -27.40
N SER A 321 3.65 22.17 -26.95
CA SER A 321 2.44 21.68 -27.62
C SER A 321 1.24 22.59 -27.32
N ARG A 322 0.42 22.90 -28.34
CA ARG A 322 -0.89 23.54 -28.14
C ARG A 322 -1.85 22.67 -27.31
N ASP A 323 -1.63 21.35 -27.33
CA ASP A 323 -2.30 20.40 -26.46
C ASP A 323 -1.23 19.57 -25.72
N SER A 324 -0.86 20.06 -24.55
CA SER A 324 0.09 19.45 -23.60
C SER A 324 -0.33 18.04 -23.17
N LEU A 325 -1.61 17.86 -22.85
CA LEU A 325 -2.19 16.58 -22.42
C LEU A 325 -2.12 15.53 -23.54
N LYS A 326 -2.54 15.89 -24.75
CA LYS A 326 -2.43 14.98 -25.91
C LYS A 326 -0.98 14.63 -26.24
N CYS A 327 -0.06 15.57 -26.09
CA CYS A 327 1.37 15.29 -26.20
C CYS A 327 1.81 14.22 -25.18
N LEU A 328 1.48 14.39 -23.89
CA LEU A 328 1.81 13.41 -22.84
C LEU A 328 1.16 12.04 -23.03
N ARG A 329 -0.05 11.97 -23.61
CA ARG A 329 -0.73 10.71 -23.98
C ARG A 329 -0.05 9.99 -25.15
N ASN A 330 0.47 10.75 -26.11
CA ASN A 330 1.17 10.20 -27.29
C ASN A 330 2.60 9.71 -27.01
N LEU A 331 3.21 10.08 -25.87
CA LEU A 331 4.52 9.56 -25.48
C LEU A 331 4.47 8.04 -25.27
N ASP A 332 5.52 7.33 -25.69
CA ASP A 332 5.68 5.94 -25.28
C ASP A 332 5.94 5.85 -23.77
N VAL A 333 5.49 4.75 -23.16
CA VAL A 333 5.58 4.53 -21.71
C VAL A 333 7.01 4.59 -21.17
N LYS A 334 8.03 4.21 -21.95
CA LYS A 334 9.43 4.20 -21.47
C LYS A 334 9.98 5.62 -21.44
N THR A 335 9.71 6.43 -22.45
CA THR A 335 10.05 7.86 -22.48
C THR A 335 9.35 8.59 -21.33
N LEU A 336 8.03 8.44 -21.19
CA LEU A 336 7.28 9.05 -20.09
C LEU A 336 7.83 8.63 -18.71
N GLN A 337 8.06 7.33 -18.51
CA GLN A 337 8.63 6.81 -17.27
C GLN A 337 10.05 7.33 -16.99
N SER A 338 10.88 7.58 -18.02
CA SER A 338 12.23 8.11 -17.81
C SER A 338 12.25 9.48 -17.11
N HIS A 339 11.12 10.20 -17.18
CA HIS A 339 10.91 11.49 -16.50
C HIS A 339 10.06 11.39 -15.22
N ASN A 340 9.59 10.18 -14.84
CA ASN A 340 8.86 9.91 -13.59
C ASN A 340 9.81 9.88 -12.38
N THR A 341 10.50 10.99 -12.14
CA THR A 341 11.52 11.14 -11.09
C THR A 341 11.03 12.05 -9.98
N LYS A 342 11.43 11.72 -8.74
CA LYS A 342 11.10 12.51 -7.55
C LYS A 342 11.66 13.92 -7.61
N GLN A 343 10.89 14.87 -7.10
CA GLN A 343 11.19 16.29 -6.97
C GLN A 343 10.76 16.77 -5.58
N PRO A 344 11.32 17.88 -5.07
CA PRO A 344 10.84 18.48 -3.82
C PRO A 344 9.41 18.98 -3.98
N LEU A 345 8.61 18.88 -2.92
CA LEU A 345 7.32 19.56 -2.83
C LEU A 345 7.52 21.09 -2.81
N PRO A 346 6.50 21.92 -3.12
CA PRO A 346 6.60 23.37 -3.01
C PRO A 346 7.08 23.79 -1.61
N GLY A 347 8.13 24.62 -1.54
CA GLY A 347 8.79 25.03 -0.29
C GLY A 347 9.84 24.06 0.26
N ALA A 348 9.88 22.80 -0.18
CA ALA A 348 10.88 21.83 0.27
C ALA A 348 12.23 21.98 -0.46
N LYS A 349 13.32 21.68 0.25
CA LYS A 349 14.70 21.71 -0.31
C LYS A 349 15.23 20.33 -0.76
N VAL A 350 14.55 19.24 -0.39
CA VAL A 350 14.91 17.88 -0.79
C VAL A 350 13.64 17.07 -1.06
N ASN A 351 13.79 15.96 -1.80
CA ASN A 351 12.66 15.13 -2.23
C ASN A 351 11.94 14.46 -1.04
N PRO A 352 10.60 14.34 -1.08
CA PRO A 352 9.84 13.54 -0.13
C PRO A 352 10.08 12.03 -0.33
N LEU A 353 9.68 11.24 0.67
CA LEU A 353 9.54 9.79 0.54
C LEU A 353 8.45 9.42 -0.47
N PHE A 354 7.36 10.18 -0.51
CA PHE A 354 6.23 9.99 -1.40
C PHE A 354 5.90 11.33 -2.04
N MET A 355 6.10 11.44 -3.37
CA MET A 355 5.89 12.71 -4.10
C MET A 355 4.46 12.83 -4.60
N TYR A 356 3.91 11.72 -5.10
CA TYR A 356 2.53 11.59 -5.51
C TYR A 356 1.67 11.13 -4.33
N SER A 357 0.51 11.78 -4.15
CA SER A 357 -0.54 11.50 -3.15
C SER A 357 -1.89 11.91 -3.74
N PRO A 358 -3.02 11.52 -3.14
CA PRO A 358 -4.31 12.15 -3.41
C PRO A 358 -4.23 13.68 -3.30
N THR A 359 -4.88 14.36 -4.25
CA THR A 359 -4.97 15.82 -4.38
C THR A 359 -6.36 16.28 -3.92
N ILE A 360 -6.47 17.44 -3.27
CA ILE A 360 -7.78 18.06 -3.01
C ILE A 360 -8.33 18.54 -4.36
N ASP A 361 -9.38 17.86 -4.84
CA ASP A 361 -10.02 18.10 -6.14
C ASP A 361 -11.40 18.74 -6.03
N ASN A 362 -11.86 19.07 -4.81
CA ASN A 362 -13.16 19.69 -4.52
C ASN A 362 -14.38 18.82 -4.92
N ASP A 363 -14.17 17.52 -5.21
CA ASP A 363 -15.22 16.55 -5.57
C ASP A 363 -15.03 15.27 -4.76
N LEU A 364 -14.26 14.30 -5.27
CA LEU A 364 -13.99 13.03 -4.58
C LEU A 364 -13.22 13.25 -3.27
N VAL A 365 -12.26 14.17 -3.27
CA VAL A 365 -11.46 14.57 -2.11
C VAL A 365 -11.65 16.07 -1.89
N PRO A 366 -12.70 16.49 -1.15
CA PRO A 366 -13.12 17.88 -1.13
C PRO A 366 -12.34 18.79 -0.17
N ASP A 367 -11.67 18.23 0.84
CA ASP A 367 -10.86 18.99 1.81
C ASP A 367 -9.75 18.10 2.42
N TYR A 368 -8.96 18.67 3.33
CA TYR A 368 -8.00 17.97 4.17
C TYR A 368 -8.66 16.87 5.01
N THR A 369 -7.99 15.73 5.14
CA THR A 369 -8.57 14.56 5.80
C THR A 369 -8.86 14.82 7.28
N TYR A 370 -8.00 15.59 7.97
CA TYR A 370 -8.28 16.00 9.35
C TYR A 370 -9.53 16.87 9.46
N ARG A 371 -9.75 17.82 8.53
CA ARG A 371 -10.94 18.68 8.58
C ARG A 371 -12.22 17.85 8.38
N LEU A 372 -12.24 16.96 7.40
CA LEU A 372 -13.41 16.11 7.14
C LEU A 372 -13.75 15.23 8.34
N LEU A 373 -12.75 14.70 9.05
CA LEU A 373 -12.95 13.95 10.28
C LEU A 373 -13.44 14.84 11.45
N GLN A 374 -12.87 16.04 11.62
CA GLN A 374 -13.25 16.99 12.67
C GLN A 374 -14.66 17.58 12.48
N GLU A 375 -15.12 17.69 11.22
CA GLU A 375 -16.47 18.16 10.86
C GLU A 375 -17.50 17.03 10.77
N GLY A 376 -17.12 15.78 11.08
CA GLY A 376 -18.03 14.62 11.01
C GLY A 376 -18.39 14.16 9.60
N LYS A 377 -17.73 14.68 8.56
CA LYS A 377 -17.97 14.45 7.12
C LYS A 377 -17.39 13.12 6.62
N PHE A 378 -17.98 12.01 7.09
CA PHE A 378 -17.56 10.66 6.72
C PHE A 378 -18.65 9.60 6.99
N CYS A 379 -18.54 8.45 6.30
CA CYS A 379 -19.49 7.34 6.40
C CYS A 379 -19.49 6.63 7.75
N LYS A 380 -20.69 6.43 8.30
CA LYS A 380 -20.96 5.96 9.67
C LYS A 380 -21.15 4.44 9.72
N VAL A 381 -20.08 3.71 9.37
CA VAL A 381 -20.03 2.24 9.42
C VAL A 381 -19.24 1.74 10.64
N PRO A 382 -19.36 0.46 11.05
CA PRO A 382 -18.45 -0.13 12.02
C PRO A 382 -17.00 -0.10 11.54
N VAL A 383 -16.06 0.19 12.44
CA VAL A 383 -14.64 0.37 12.10
C VAL A 383 -13.66 -0.29 13.06
N VAL A 384 -12.57 -0.79 12.49
CA VAL A 384 -11.36 -1.20 13.19
C VAL A 384 -10.17 -0.44 12.59
N PHE A 385 -9.47 0.38 13.37
CA PHE A 385 -8.20 0.97 12.95
C PHE A 385 -7.07 0.60 13.90
N GLY A 386 -5.85 0.49 13.38
CA GLY A 386 -4.68 0.27 14.22
C GLY A 386 -3.40 0.78 13.61
N ASP A 387 -2.32 0.61 14.36
CA ASP A 387 -0.97 1.03 14.02
C ASP A 387 0.06 0.04 14.59
N ASP A 388 1.26 0.02 14.03
CA ASP A 388 2.40 -0.68 14.59
C ASP A 388 3.05 0.11 15.74
N GLN A 389 3.87 -0.54 16.55
CA GLN A 389 4.58 0.10 17.65
C GLN A 389 5.64 1.11 17.18
N ASP A 390 6.29 0.85 16.04
CA ASP A 390 7.48 1.57 15.59
C ASP A 390 7.39 2.00 14.11
N GLU A 391 6.19 2.46 13.71
CA GLU A 391 5.80 2.92 12.36
C GLU A 391 6.90 3.63 11.54
N GLY A 392 7.53 4.67 12.10
CA GLY A 392 8.47 5.50 11.35
C GLY A 392 9.85 4.87 11.10
N THR A 393 10.16 3.70 11.66
CA THR A 393 11.53 3.12 11.61
C THR A 393 11.96 2.68 10.21
N LEU A 394 11.05 2.25 9.34
CA LEU A 394 11.37 1.94 7.94
C LEU A 394 11.59 3.19 7.07
N PHE A 395 11.16 4.36 7.54
CA PHE A 395 11.06 5.59 6.76
C PHE A 395 12.10 6.64 7.16
N ALA A 396 12.36 6.78 8.46
CA ALA A 396 13.34 7.72 8.98
C ALA A 396 14.76 7.38 8.47
N SER A 397 15.50 8.40 8.04
CA SER A 397 16.86 8.24 7.55
C SER A 397 17.79 7.75 8.66
N LYS A 398 18.34 6.53 8.55
CA LYS A 398 19.36 5.99 9.49
C LYS A 398 20.63 6.85 9.58
N LYS A 399 20.82 7.83 8.69
CA LYS A 399 21.94 8.79 8.69
C LYS A 399 21.66 10.08 9.49
N THR A 400 20.52 10.20 10.18
CA THR A 400 20.12 11.41 10.93
C THR A 400 20.99 11.60 12.17
N LYS A 401 21.93 12.55 12.13
CA LYS A 401 22.95 12.76 13.18
C LYS A 401 22.65 13.96 14.08
N SER A 402 21.67 14.78 13.73
CA SER A 402 21.34 16.03 14.41
C SER A 402 19.85 16.32 14.35
N ILE A 403 19.36 17.23 15.20
CA ILE A 403 18.00 17.78 15.08
C ILE A 403 17.82 18.47 13.73
N GLN A 404 18.84 19.16 13.22
CA GLN A 404 18.78 19.83 11.90
C GLN A 404 18.62 18.83 10.74
N ASP A 405 19.17 17.63 10.83
CA ASP A 405 18.90 16.55 9.87
C ASP A 405 17.44 16.07 9.96
N SER A 406 16.90 15.98 11.19
CA SER A 406 15.52 15.60 11.48
C SER A 406 14.53 16.62 10.89
N ASP A 407 14.70 17.90 11.23
CA ASP A 407 13.93 19.04 10.73
C ASP A 407 13.95 19.13 9.20
N LYS A 408 15.12 18.91 8.60
CA LYS A 408 15.29 18.88 7.13
C LYS A 408 14.54 17.72 6.48
N PHE A 409 14.50 16.55 7.12
CA PHE A 409 13.68 15.43 6.65
C PHE A 409 12.18 15.75 6.82
N LEU A 410 11.75 16.27 7.97
CA LEU A 410 10.35 16.58 8.27
C LEU A 410 9.80 17.60 7.28
N ARG A 411 10.52 18.71 7.03
CA ARG A 411 10.16 19.71 6.00
C ARG A 411 10.16 19.21 4.57
N ALA A 412 10.83 18.10 4.29
CA ALA A 412 10.73 17.45 2.98
C ALA A 412 9.42 16.68 2.81
N GLN A 413 8.79 16.24 3.92
CA GLN A 413 7.50 15.56 3.90
C GLN A 413 6.34 16.54 4.12
N PHE A 414 6.53 17.54 4.99
CA PHE A 414 5.56 18.55 5.42
C PHE A 414 6.17 19.97 5.27
N PRO A 415 6.16 20.56 4.06
CA PRO A 415 6.89 21.80 3.79
C PRO A 415 6.37 23.03 4.55
N ALA A 416 5.10 22.99 4.99
CA ALA A 416 4.46 24.05 5.76
C ALA A 416 4.92 24.14 7.24
N LEU A 417 5.76 23.20 7.72
CA LEU A 417 6.28 23.21 9.09
C LEU A 417 7.11 24.48 9.40
N THR A 418 6.57 25.30 10.30
CA THR A 418 7.21 26.50 10.85
C THR A 418 8.34 26.15 11.83
N GLU A 419 9.21 27.13 12.12
CA GLU A 419 10.28 26.97 13.11
C GLU A 419 9.73 26.73 14.53
N ASP A 420 8.62 27.36 14.91
CA ASP A 420 7.98 27.16 16.21
C ASP A 420 7.34 25.77 16.34
N GLN A 421 6.68 25.30 15.27
CA GLN A 421 6.19 23.92 15.23
C GLN A 421 7.34 22.92 15.37
N LEU A 422 8.45 23.08 14.63
CA LEU A 422 9.62 22.20 14.78
C LEU A 422 10.22 22.26 16.19
N ARG A 423 10.36 23.44 16.80
CA ARG A 423 10.79 23.56 18.21
C ARG A 423 9.89 22.78 19.15
N LYS A 424 8.56 22.91 19.02
CA LYS A 424 7.59 22.20 19.86
C LYS A 424 7.61 20.68 19.60
N ILE A 425 7.68 20.24 18.35
CA ILE A 425 7.82 18.83 17.96
C ILE A 425 9.08 18.21 18.58
N ASN A 426 10.22 18.89 18.46
CA ASN A 426 11.48 18.43 19.02
C ASN A 426 11.48 18.39 20.56
N SER A 427 10.68 19.24 21.23
CA SER A 427 10.55 19.22 22.70
C SER A 427 9.91 17.94 23.25
N TYR A 428 9.08 17.25 22.46
CA TYR A 428 8.42 16.01 22.87
C TYR A 428 9.32 14.77 22.87
N MET A 429 10.51 14.85 22.26
CA MET A 429 11.35 13.68 21.97
C MET A 429 12.81 13.92 22.35
N SER A 430 13.18 13.49 23.54
CA SER A 430 14.60 13.34 23.91
C SER A 430 15.28 12.24 23.09
N THR A 431 16.61 12.30 22.99
CA THR A 431 17.42 11.30 22.28
C THR A 431 17.23 9.92 22.91
N VAL A 432 16.61 9.01 22.18
CA VAL A 432 16.25 7.67 22.66
C VAL A 432 17.49 6.77 22.73
N LYS A 433 17.55 5.91 23.75
CA LYS A 433 18.50 4.79 23.85
C LYS A 433 17.76 3.47 23.56
N PRO A 434 18.41 2.44 23.00
CA PRO A 434 19.86 2.31 22.79
C PRO A 434 20.36 2.91 21.48
N GLU A 435 21.64 3.29 21.46
CA GLU A 435 22.36 3.56 20.21
C GLU A 435 22.62 2.25 19.46
N PHE A 436 22.53 2.29 18.13
CA PHE A 436 22.81 1.15 17.26
C PHE A 436 24.08 1.42 16.43
N PRO A 437 24.95 0.42 16.21
CA PRO A 437 26.13 0.59 15.36
C PRO A 437 25.78 1.17 13.99
N ASP A 438 26.56 2.15 13.54
CA ASP A 438 26.42 2.86 12.25
C ASP A 438 25.09 3.61 12.01
N ILE A 439 24.24 3.75 13.04
CA ILE A 439 23.00 4.55 12.98
C ILE A 439 23.23 5.90 13.64
N GLY A 440 22.75 6.98 13.02
CA GLY A 440 22.82 8.33 13.58
C GLY A 440 21.96 8.49 14.84
N MET A 441 22.50 9.18 15.85
CA MET A 441 21.91 9.30 17.19
C MET A 441 20.48 9.91 17.23
N HIS A 442 20.07 10.67 16.21
CA HIS A 442 18.72 11.25 16.11
C HIS A 442 17.76 10.42 15.24
N TRP A 443 18.18 9.25 14.72
CA TRP A 443 17.30 8.41 13.90
C TRP A 443 16.06 7.91 14.64
N GLN A 444 16.18 7.44 15.88
CA GLN A 444 15.01 6.99 16.66
C GLN A 444 14.06 8.15 16.99
N GLN A 445 14.61 9.34 17.26
CA GLN A 445 13.83 10.56 17.48
C GLN A 445 13.01 10.90 16.22
N LEU A 446 13.65 10.92 15.06
CA LEU A 446 12.98 11.14 13.78
C LEU A 446 11.94 10.05 13.47
N ALA A 447 12.27 8.77 13.73
CA ALA A 447 11.36 7.65 13.51
C ALA A 447 10.09 7.78 14.36
N ARG A 448 10.21 8.16 15.63
CA ARG A 448 9.04 8.33 16.51
C ARG A 448 8.19 9.52 16.08
N ILE A 449 8.79 10.66 15.74
CA ILE A 449 8.06 11.84 15.21
C ILE A 449 7.33 11.49 13.93
N TYR A 450 8.01 10.90 12.95
CA TYR A 450 7.39 10.57 11.67
C TYR A 450 6.31 9.50 11.80
N GLY A 451 6.50 8.51 12.69
CA GLY A 451 5.49 7.50 13.02
C GLY A 451 4.23 8.10 13.65
N ASP A 452 4.39 9.00 14.63
CA ASP A 452 3.28 9.73 15.25
C ASP A 452 2.55 10.59 14.21
N MET A 453 3.26 11.48 13.48
CA MET A 453 2.67 12.42 12.50
C MET A 453 1.98 11.77 11.30
N ARG A 454 2.53 10.66 10.78
CA ARG A 454 2.10 10.06 9.51
C ARG A 454 1.12 8.89 9.70
N TYR A 455 1.06 8.26 10.88
CA TYR A 455 0.28 7.03 11.09
C TYR A 455 -0.46 6.96 12.44
N THR A 456 0.25 7.04 13.57
CA THR A 456 -0.33 6.78 14.90
C THR A 456 -1.32 7.85 15.36
N CYS A 457 -0.99 9.14 15.22
CA CYS A 457 -1.89 10.22 15.60
C CYS A 457 -3.06 10.40 14.60
N PRO A 458 -2.86 10.22 13.28
CA PRO A 458 -3.95 10.01 12.33
C PRO A 458 -4.95 8.93 12.77
N LYS A 459 -4.48 7.75 13.18
CA LYS A 459 -5.36 6.69 13.71
C LYS A 459 -6.14 7.14 14.95
N ILE A 460 -5.48 7.85 15.88
CA ILE A 460 -6.15 8.37 17.09
C ILE A 460 -7.27 9.36 16.71
N SER A 461 -7.00 10.32 15.82
CA SER A 461 -8.02 11.27 15.33
C SER A 461 -9.19 10.59 14.63
N ILE A 462 -8.93 9.56 13.80
CA ILE A 462 -10.00 8.78 13.17
C ILE A 462 -10.90 8.15 14.24
N MET A 463 -10.31 7.51 15.26
CA MET A 463 -11.07 6.84 16.32
C MET A 463 -11.82 7.82 17.23
N GLU A 464 -11.25 9.00 17.50
CA GLU A 464 -11.91 10.10 18.21
C GLU A 464 -13.10 10.63 17.41
N SER A 465 -12.93 10.97 16.12
CA SER A 465 -14.04 11.38 15.26
C SER A 465 -15.14 10.33 15.14
N PHE A 466 -14.81 9.04 15.06
CA PHE A 466 -15.82 7.97 15.07
C PHE A 466 -16.55 7.86 16.41
N THR A 467 -15.92 8.23 17.54
CA THR A 467 -16.62 8.26 18.83
C THR A 467 -17.44 9.54 19.05
N GLU A 468 -17.03 10.68 18.49
CA GLU A 468 -17.83 11.92 18.55
C GLU A 468 -19.05 11.88 17.61
N PHE A 469 -18.89 11.34 16.39
CA PHE A 469 -19.90 11.45 15.33
C PHE A 469 -20.53 10.12 14.90
N HIS A 470 -20.26 9.00 15.59
CA HIS A 470 -20.89 7.70 15.36
C HIS A 470 -21.10 6.95 16.69
N LYS A 471 -21.69 5.75 16.64
CA LYS A 471 -21.91 4.92 17.82
C LYS A 471 -20.60 4.37 18.38
N HIS A 472 -20.33 4.67 19.65
CA HIS A 472 -19.16 4.17 20.40
C HIS A 472 -19.04 2.63 20.46
N ASP A 473 -20.15 1.89 20.30
CA ASP A 473 -20.18 0.43 20.35
C ASP A 473 -19.72 -0.25 19.04
N GLN A 474 -19.32 0.53 18.02
CA GLN A 474 -18.91 0.04 16.70
C GLN A 474 -17.51 0.47 16.26
N ALA A 475 -16.66 0.96 17.18
CA ALA A 475 -15.32 1.46 16.87
C ALA A 475 -14.24 0.77 17.74
N TRP A 476 -13.24 0.14 17.12
CA TRP A 476 -12.18 -0.59 17.83
C TRP A 476 -10.77 -0.14 17.39
N SER A 477 -9.87 0.10 18.36
CA SER A 477 -8.46 0.43 18.10
C SER A 477 -7.52 -0.73 18.45
N TYR A 478 -6.45 -0.95 17.68
CA TYR A 478 -5.33 -1.82 18.09
C TYR A 478 -3.95 -1.16 17.95
N ARG A 479 -2.99 -1.70 18.72
CA ARG A 479 -1.55 -1.47 18.58
C ARG A 479 -0.87 -2.81 18.34
N TYR A 480 -0.23 -2.99 17.19
CA TYR A 480 0.57 -4.16 16.91
C TYR A 480 1.98 -4.01 17.48
N ALA A 481 2.40 -4.96 18.32
CA ALA A 481 3.64 -4.87 19.10
C ALA A 481 4.34 -6.24 19.23
N VAL A 482 4.20 -7.08 18.21
CA VAL A 482 4.86 -8.38 18.07
C VAL A 482 6.34 -8.18 17.79
N GLN A 483 7.18 -8.75 18.63
CA GLN A 483 8.62 -8.53 18.58
C GLN A 483 9.32 -9.62 17.77
N ASP A 484 10.02 -9.24 16.71
CA ASP A 484 10.98 -10.12 16.02
C ASP A 484 12.42 -9.85 16.49
N PRO A 485 13.22 -10.88 16.84
CA PRO A 485 14.59 -10.70 17.33
C PRO A 485 15.55 -9.97 16.36
N LEU A 486 15.34 -10.06 15.04
CA LEU A 486 16.16 -9.36 14.05
C LEU A 486 15.73 -7.90 13.91
N TYR A 487 14.43 -7.61 13.96
CA TYR A 487 13.93 -6.23 13.99
C TYR A 487 14.39 -5.50 15.26
N LEU A 488 14.26 -6.11 16.44
CA LEU A 488 14.80 -5.57 17.69
C LEU A 488 16.31 -5.28 17.60
N ARG A 489 17.11 -6.24 17.10
CA ARG A 489 18.57 -6.06 16.96
C ARG A 489 18.97 -4.96 15.97
N SER A 490 18.16 -4.71 14.95
CA SER A 490 18.40 -3.66 13.94
C SER A 490 17.76 -2.30 14.25
N GLY A 491 17.12 -2.20 15.44
CA GLY A 491 16.44 -1.02 15.95
C GLY A 491 15.04 -0.76 15.37
N LEU A 492 14.55 -1.63 14.51
CA LEU A 492 13.26 -1.48 13.82
C LEU A 492 12.04 -1.74 14.71
N GLY A 493 12.22 -2.36 15.89
CA GLY A 493 11.11 -2.61 16.83
C GLY A 493 10.04 -3.52 16.24
N THR A 494 8.78 -3.07 16.26
CA THR A 494 7.68 -3.60 15.43
C THR A 494 7.44 -2.60 14.29
N PRO A 495 8.05 -2.78 13.11
CA PRO A 495 8.02 -1.79 12.03
C PRO A 495 6.68 -1.75 11.30
N HIS A 496 6.45 -0.67 10.55
CA HIS A 496 5.27 -0.46 9.71
C HIS A 496 4.86 -1.68 8.85
N THR A 497 3.57 -2.02 8.93
CA THR A 497 2.87 -3.15 8.32
C THR A 497 3.36 -4.54 8.75
N ALA A 498 3.87 -4.68 9.99
CA ALA A 498 4.33 -5.97 10.50
C ALA A 498 3.19 -6.94 10.85
N GLU A 499 1.96 -6.45 11.00
CA GLU A 499 0.76 -7.24 11.30
C GLU A 499 0.23 -8.03 10.10
N LEU A 500 0.59 -7.64 8.88
CA LEU A 500 0.30 -8.40 7.64
C LEU A 500 0.73 -9.87 7.73
N GLU A 501 1.81 -10.15 8.46
CA GLU A 501 2.31 -11.49 8.78
C GLU A 501 1.32 -12.32 9.60
N GLY A 502 0.67 -11.68 10.57
CA GLY A 502 -0.40 -12.26 11.38
C GLY A 502 -1.72 -12.41 10.62
N ILE A 503 -2.05 -11.48 9.71
CA ILE A 503 -3.32 -11.48 8.97
C ILE A 503 -3.32 -12.54 7.86
N TRP A 504 -2.34 -12.49 6.97
CA TRP A 504 -2.27 -13.39 5.80
C TRP A 504 -1.64 -14.74 6.14
N GLY A 505 -0.96 -14.83 7.29
CA GLY A 505 -0.13 -15.96 7.67
C GLY A 505 1.23 -15.93 6.97
N PRO A 506 2.28 -16.48 7.60
CA PRO A 506 3.65 -16.29 7.16
C PRO A 506 4.01 -16.99 5.84
N ASP A 507 3.16 -17.87 5.31
CA ASP A 507 3.37 -18.47 3.98
C ASP A 507 2.92 -17.57 2.82
N TYR A 508 2.14 -16.51 3.11
CA TYR A 508 1.39 -15.73 2.13
C TYR A 508 1.45 -14.21 2.32
N ALA A 509 2.08 -13.73 3.40
CA ALA A 509 2.48 -12.35 3.54
C ALA A 509 3.49 -11.92 2.46
N ALA A 510 3.66 -10.60 2.28
CA ALA A 510 4.40 -10.05 1.15
C ALA A 510 5.93 -10.22 1.29
N GLY A 511 6.47 -11.32 0.77
CA GLY A 511 7.91 -11.54 0.64
C GLY A 511 8.37 -12.82 1.33
N ARG A 512 9.40 -12.72 2.19
CA ARG A 512 9.80 -13.82 3.07
C ARG A 512 9.66 -13.35 4.51
N SER A 513 8.66 -13.90 5.16
CA SER A 513 8.24 -13.63 6.53
C SER A 513 9.35 -13.88 7.54
N PRO A 514 9.41 -13.11 8.65
CA PRO A 514 10.38 -13.34 9.72
C PRO A 514 10.27 -14.75 10.31
N MET A 515 11.41 -15.38 10.59
CA MET A 515 11.49 -16.75 11.12
C MET A 515 10.74 -16.92 12.46
N SER A 516 10.54 -15.83 13.20
CA SER A 516 9.77 -15.82 14.43
C SER A 516 8.31 -16.25 14.23
N TYR A 517 7.64 -15.89 13.13
CA TYR A 517 6.24 -16.29 12.86
C TYR A 517 6.04 -17.79 12.62
N TYR A 518 7.13 -18.54 12.40
CA TYR A 518 7.12 -20.00 12.37
C TYR A 518 7.58 -20.64 13.69
N THR A 519 8.05 -19.84 14.64
CA THR A 519 8.70 -20.30 15.87
C THR A 519 8.14 -19.57 17.10
N THR A 520 8.76 -18.49 17.56
CA THR A 520 8.38 -17.79 18.79
C THR A 520 7.06 -17.03 18.69
N ASN A 521 6.72 -16.49 17.52
CA ASN A 521 5.53 -15.69 17.24
C ASN A 521 4.41 -16.48 16.55
N LYS A 522 4.55 -17.80 16.33
CA LYS A 522 3.55 -18.60 15.58
C LYS A 522 2.14 -18.53 16.15
N GLU A 523 2.01 -18.44 17.48
CA GLU A 523 0.73 -18.41 18.18
C GLU A 523 -0.04 -17.07 18.03
N ILE A 524 0.59 -16.00 17.52
CA ILE A 524 -0.12 -14.72 17.30
C ILE A 524 -0.95 -14.74 16.02
N VAL A 525 -0.60 -15.58 15.04
CA VAL A 525 -1.30 -15.71 13.75
C VAL A 525 -2.78 -16.07 13.94
N PRO A 526 -3.17 -17.17 14.65
CA PRO A 526 -4.58 -17.49 14.86
C PRO A 526 -5.32 -16.44 15.68
N VAL A 527 -4.65 -15.71 16.58
CA VAL A 527 -5.26 -14.61 17.34
C VAL A 527 -5.65 -13.45 16.42
N VAL A 528 -4.71 -12.99 15.58
CA VAL A 528 -4.96 -11.91 14.61
C VAL A 528 -6.02 -12.32 13.60
N GLN A 529 -5.90 -13.52 13.00
CA GLN A 529 -6.89 -14.03 12.04
C GLN A 529 -8.28 -14.22 12.67
N GLY A 530 -8.36 -14.61 13.94
CA GLY A 530 -9.62 -14.70 14.68
C GLY A 530 -10.35 -13.36 14.73
N TYR A 531 -9.69 -12.29 15.19
CA TYR A 531 -10.31 -10.96 15.24
C TYR A 531 -10.64 -10.40 13.85
N TRP A 532 -9.69 -10.47 12.90
CA TRP A 532 -9.89 -9.93 11.55
C TRP A 532 -11.03 -10.64 10.81
N SER A 533 -11.04 -11.99 10.82
CA SER A 533 -12.13 -12.75 10.19
C SER A 533 -13.46 -12.60 10.93
N SER A 534 -13.48 -12.41 12.26
CA SER A 534 -14.69 -12.09 13.00
C SER A 534 -15.31 -10.77 12.54
N PHE A 535 -14.49 -9.70 12.47
CA PHE A 535 -14.96 -8.39 12.03
C PHE A 535 -15.45 -8.41 10.58
N ILE A 536 -14.68 -9.02 9.66
CA ILE A 536 -15.09 -9.20 8.26
C ILE A 536 -16.45 -9.90 8.14
N ARG A 537 -16.73 -10.89 9.00
CA ARG A 537 -17.93 -11.73 8.94
C ARG A 537 -19.15 -11.21 9.69
N SER A 538 -18.97 -10.24 10.57
CA SER A 538 -20.02 -9.87 11.53
C SER A 538 -19.99 -8.44 12.04
N LEU A 539 -19.05 -7.62 11.55
CA LEU A 539 -18.81 -6.23 11.95
C LEU A 539 -18.47 -6.05 13.45
N ASP A 540 -18.11 -7.14 14.12
CA ASP A 540 -17.62 -7.20 15.51
C ASP A 540 -16.39 -8.12 15.57
N PRO A 541 -15.22 -7.67 16.06
CA PRO A 541 -14.04 -8.51 16.17
C PRO A 541 -14.20 -9.62 17.23
N ASN A 542 -15.18 -9.55 18.14
CA ASN A 542 -15.30 -10.45 19.29
C ASN A 542 -16.08 -11.73 19.03
N LYS A 543 -17.06 -11.71 18.12
CA LYS A 543 -18.05 -12.79 17.89
C LYS A 543 -17.44 -14.14 17.52
N HIS A 544 -16.32 -14.12 16.79
CA HIS A 544 -15.61 -15.30 16.28
C HIS A 544 -14.10 -15.25 16.58
N ARG A 545 -13.68 -14.45 17.57
CA ARG A 545 -12.27 -14.38 17.99
C ARG A 545 -11.74 -15.74 18.45
N ALA A 546 -10.42 -15.94 18.37
CA ALA A 546 -9.78 -17.18 18.79
C ALA A 546 -10.05 -17.50 20.27
N GLN A 547 -10.28 -18.77 20.60
CA GLN A 547 -10.51 -19.20 21.98
C GLN A 547 -9.32 -18.81 22.88
N GLY A 548 -9.61 -18.23 24.04
CA GLY A 548 -8.60 -17.72 24.97
C GLY A 548 -8.02 -16.34 24.63
N SER A 549 -8.34 -15.76 23.47
CA SER A 549 -8.02 -14.35 23.19
C SER A 549 -8.92 -13.40 24.00
N PRO A 550 -8.39 -12.27 24.50
CA PRO A 550 -9.15 -11.33 25.33
C PRO A 550 -10.34 -10.74 24.57
N GLU A 551 -11.30 -10.19 25.30
CA GLU A 551 -12.30 -9.31 24.70
C GLU A 551 -11.62 -8.03 24.19
N TRP A 552 -11.85 -7.71 22.91
CA TRP A 552 -11.46 -6.44 22.31
C TRP A 552 -12.56 -5.42 22.58
N LYS A 553 -12.36 -4.62 23.63
CA LYS A 553 -13.27 -3.52 23.99
C LYS A 553 -13.17 -2.37 22.98
N THR A 554 -14.26 -1.66 22.77
CA THR A 554 -14.31 -0.51 21.87
C THR A 554 -13.45 0.66 22.37
N TRP A 555 -13.09 1.53 21.43
CA TRP A 555 -12.55 2.84 21.71
C TRP A 555 -13.63 3.69 22.38
N ASN A 556 -13.31 4.33 23.50
CA ASN A 556 -14.18 5.25 24.20
C ASN A 556 -13.36 6.51 24.51
N ALA A 557 -13.69 7.62 23.86
CA ALA A 557 -13.06 8.93 24.06
C ALA A 557 -13.98 9.92 24.82
N SER A 558 -15.14 9.47 25.32
CA SER A 558 -16.15 10.36 25.87
C SER A 558 -15.64 11.16 27.08
N SER A 559 -15.73 12.48 26.99
CA SER A 559 -15.46 13.42 28.08
C SER A 559 -16.52 13.42 29.20
N SER A 560 -17.61 12.67 29.01
CA SER A 560 -18.74 12.55 29.94
C SER A 560 -18.82 11.19 30.65
N ASP A 561 -17.94 10.24 30.32
CA ASP A 561 -17.82 8.98 31.05
C ASP A 561 -17.01 9.22 32.35
N PRO A 562 -17.57 9.00 33.55
CA PRO A 562 -16.84 9.15 34.81
C PRO A 562 -15.76 8.07 35.02
N ASN A 563 -15.65 7.10 34.11
CA ASN A 563 -14.69 6.02 34.19
C ASN A 563 -13.32 6.44 33.60
N PRO A 564 -12.22 6.49 34.38
CA PRO A 564 -10.91 6.98 33.93
C PRO A 564 -10.18 6.07 32.91
N GLU A 565 -10.89 5.12 32.30
CA GLU A 565 -10.37 4.12 31.35
C GLU A 565 -10.76 4.40 29.88
N GLY A 566 -10.74 5.66 29.46
CA GLY A 566 -10.88 6.02 28.04
C GLY A 566 -9.68 5.58 27.19
N PHE A 567 -9.76 5.79 25.87
CA PHE A 567 -8.67 5.61 24.90
C PHE A 567 -8.05 4.20 24.94
N ARG A 568 -8.90 3.16 25.00
CA ARG A 568 -8.46 1.75 25.08
C ARG A 568 -8.23 1.16 23.70
N GLU A 569 -7.08 0.52 23.52
CA GLU A 569 -6.74 -0.23 22.31
C GLU A 569 -6.24 -1.65 22.65
N LEU A 570 -6.52 -2.60 21.77
CA LEU A 570 -6.01 -3.96 21.90
C LEU A 570 -4.50 -3.96 21.59
N PHE A 571 -3.69 -4.24 22.60
CA PHE A 571 -2.27 -4.44 22.44
C PHE A 571 -2.02 -5.86 21.96
N ILE A 572 -1.55 -6.03 20.73
CA ILE A 572 -1.32 -7.33 20.11
C ILE A 572 0.16 -7.68 20.23
N ARG A 573 0.46 -8.62 21.12
CA ARG A 573 1.80 -9.15 21.37
C ARG A 573 1.72 -10.65 21.68
N THR A 574 2.62 -11.43 21.12
CA THR A 574 2.72 -12.87 21.39
C THR A 574 2.86 -13.12 22.89
N GLY A 575 1.94 -13.90 23.47
CA GLY A 575 1.93 -14.23 24.90
C GLY A 575 1.51 -13.10 25.84
N ASP A 576 1.25 -11.88 25.35
CA ASP A 576 0.86 -10.71 26.14
C ASP A 576 -0.18 -9.83 25.42
N THR A 577 -1.13 -10.48 24.73
CA THR A 577 -2.22 -9.77 24.05
C THR A 577 -3.31 -9.40 25.05
N LYS A 578 -3.60 -8.10 25.18
CA LYS A 578 -4.50 -7.54 26.22
C LYS A 578 -4.99 -6.15 25.83
N MET A 579 -6.09 -5.67 26.43
CA MET A 579 -6.45 -4.25 26.33
C MET A 579 -5.41 -3.40 27.08
N ARG A 580 -5.06 -2.25 26.52
CA ARG A 580 -4.31 -1.19 27.22
C ARG A 580 -4.96 0.17 26.99
N VAL A 581 -4.69 1.11 27.89
CA VAL A 581 -4.97 2.53 27.69
C VAL A 581 -3.83 3.15 26.84
N VAL A 582 -4.14 4.10 25.97
CA VAL A 582 -3.14 4.92 25.29
C VAL A 582 -2.43 5.82 26.31
N ASP A 583 -1.11 5.89 26.25
CA ASP A 583 -0.31 6.65 27.21
C ASP A 583 -0.63 8.17 27.14
N SER A 584 -0.60 8.86 28.28
CA SER A 584 -0.94 10.29 28.34
C SER A 584 0.04 11.17 27.57
N GLN A 585 1.33 10.81 27.53
CA GLN A 585 2.32 11.52 26.71
C GLN A 585 2.12 11.23 25.22
N GLN A 586 1.47 10.11 24.84
CA GLN A 586 1.06 9.85 23.47
C GLN A 586 -0.16 10.68 23.08
N ARG A 587 -1.16 10.81 23.96
CA ARG A 587 -2.28 11.74 23.74
C ARG A 587 -1.79 13.18 23.58
N GLU A 588 -1.03 13.73 24.55
CA GLU A 588 -0.56 15.13 24.47
C GLU A 588 0.21 15.46 23.17
N ARG A 589 1.00 14.49 22.65
CA ARG A 589 1.68 14.62 21.35
C ARG A 589 0.69 14.59 20.19
N CYS A 590 -0.24 13.64 20.20
CA CYS A 590 -1.23 13.50 19.15
C CYS A 590 -2.21 14.68 19.13
N ASP A 591 -2.70 15.15 20.28
CA ASP A 591 -3.52 16.37 20.40
C ASP A 591 -2.81 17.53 19.69
N TYR A 592 -1.51 17.71 19.92
CA TYR A 592 -0.72 18.74 19.23
C TYR A 592 -0.64 18.51 17.72
N PHE A 593 -0.30 17.29 17.27
CA PHE A 593 -0.20 16.97 15.83
C PHE A 593 -1.53 17.09 15.08
N ILE A 594 -2.63 16.69 15.71
CA ILE A 594 -4.00 16.78 15.18
C ILE A 594 -4.39 18.26 15.05
N ASN A 595 -4.14 19.07 16.08
CA ASN A 595 -4.45 20.50 16.07
C ASN A 595 -3.69 21.28 14.97
N ILE A 596 -2.43 20.95 14.68
CA ILE A 596 -1.69 21.58 13.58
C ILE A 596 -1.92 20.91 12.21
N GLY A 597 -2.66 19.80 12.15
CA GLY A 597 -2.72 18.92 10.98
C GLY A 597 -3.13 19.64 9.69
N VAL A 598 -4.15 20.49 9.77
CA VAL A 598 -4.62 21.32 8.63
C VAL A 598 -3.61 22.40 8.26
N ASP A 599 -2.96 23.07 9.23
CA ASP A 599 -1.90 24.07 8.99
C ASP A 599 -0.71 23.46 8.23
N ILE A 600 -0.39 22.20 8.53
CA ILE A 600 0.66 21.43 7.83
C ILE A 600 0.12 20.52 6.72
N LYS A 601 -1.12 20.77 6.27
CA LYS A 601 -1.77 20.23 5.08
C LYS A 601 -2.05 18.72 5.07
N GLN A 602 -2.51 18.12 6.16
CA GLN A 602 -2.74 16.66 6.29
C GLN A 602 -4.19 16.19 6.12
#